data_AF-A0A2T3IF48-F1
#
_entry.id   AF-A0A2T3IF48-F1
#
_cell.length_a   1.000
_cell.length_b   1.000
_cell.length_c   1.000
_cell.angle_alpha   90.00
_cell.angle_beta   90.00
_cell.angle_gamma   90.00
#
_symmetry.space_group_name_H-M   'P 1'
#
loop_
_entity.id
_entity.type
_entity.pdbx_description
1 polymer ?
#
loop_
_entity_poly.entity_id
_entity_poly.type
_entity_poly.pdbx_seq_one_letter_code
_entity_poly.pdbx_strand_id
1 'polypeptide(L)' 'MADDIAKVTFLSVTGVVLWCPYCDDLQGGFCGDPRGQKFTCENCNKQFNVHKEADCDFL' A
#
# COMPACT_ATOMS: atom_id res chain seq x y z
N MET A 1 10.84 -40.77 1.65
CA MET A 1 11.50 -39.51 2.07
C MET A 1 10.37 -38.58 2.44
N ALA A 2 10.20 -38.28 3.73
CA ALA A 2 9.17 -37.37 4.18
C ALA A 2 9.73 -35.94 4.04
N ASP A 3 9.03 -35.10 3.29
CA ASP A 3 9.31 -33.66 3.26
C ASP A 3 8.88 -33.06 4.60
N ASP A 4 9.84 -32.80 5.49
CA ASP A 4 9.65 -32.03 6.72
C ASP A 4 9.43 -30.54 6.38
N ILE A 5 8.22 -30.19 5.94
CA ILE A 5 7.86 -28.80 5.57
C ILE A 5 7.52 -28.01 6.85
N ALA A 6 8.33 -27.01 7.18
CA ALA A 6 8.08 -26.07 8.26
C ALA A 6 6.82 -25.22 7.99
N LYS A 7 5.98 -25.01 9.01
CA LYS A 7 4.73 -24.21 8.92
C LYS A 7 4.98 -22.77 9.36
N VAL A 8 4.59 -21.81 8.53
CA VAL A 8 4.57 -20.38 8.86
C VAL A 8 3.25 -20.05 9.56
N THR A 9 3.31 -19.41 10.73
CA THR A 9 2.14 -19.02 11.53
C THR A 9 1.88 -17.51 11.53
N PHE A 10 2.75 -16.72 10.93
CA PHE A 10 2.64 -15.27 10.85
C PHE A 10 2.86 -14.80 9.41
N LEU A 11 1.93 -13.98 8.92
CA LEU A 11 1.97 -13.39 7.59
C LEU A 11 1.77 -11.89 7.73
N SER A 12 2.72 -11.11 7.20
CA SER A 12 2.66 -9.64 7.21
C SER A 12 2.47 -9.15 5.79
N VAL A 13 1.34 -8.50 5.54
CA VAL A 13 1.08 -7.79 4.29
C VAL A 13 1.48 -6.34 4.53
N THR A 14 2.65 -5.95 4.02
CA THR A 14 3.17 -4.59 4.23
C THR A 14 2.89 -3.66 3.06
N GLY A 15 2.68 -4.18 1.86
CA GLY A 15 2.53 -3.37 0.65
C GLY A 15 1.11 -2.85 0.47
N VAL A 16 0.94 -1.53 0.48
CA VAL A 16 -0.27 -0.86 0.01
C VAL A 16 0.05 -0.04 -1.24
N VAL A 17 -0.95 0.13 -2.09
CA VAL A 17 -0.89 0.96 -3.29
C VAL A 17 -1.87 2.11 -3.17
N LEU A 18 -1.52 3.28 -3.71
CA LEU A 18 -2.32 4.48 -3.64
C LEU A 18 -2.59 5.00 -5.06
N TRP A 19 -3.84 5.31 -5.37
CA TRP A 19 -4.17 6.00 -6.61
C TRP A 19 -3.89 7.50 -6.46
N CYS A 20 -3.10 8.06 -7.38
CA CYS A 20 -2.90 9.50 -7.44
C CYS A 20 -4.19 10.18 -7.95
N PRO A 21 -4.80 11.11 -7.19
CA PRO A 21 -6.06 11.76 -7.58
C PRO A 21 -5.93 12.78 -8.71
N TYR A 22 -4.71 13.01 -9.23
CA TYR A 22 -4.44 14.01 -10.26
C TYR A 22 -4.14 13.42 -11.64
N CYS A 23 -3.58 12.22 -11.68
CA CYS A 23 -3.09 11.60 -12.91
C CYS A 23 -3.47 10.14 -13.05
N ASP A 24 -4.24 9.61 -12.09
CA ASP A 24 -4.69 8.21 -12.06
C ASP A 24 -3.53 7.21 -12.15
N ASP A 25 -2.37 7.60 -11.66
CA ASP A 25 -1.20 6.72 -11.58
C ASP A 25 -1.24 5.93 -10.28
N LEU A 26 -0.98 4.62 -10.36
CA LEU A 26 -0.92 3.73 -9.20
C LEU A 26 0.46 3.80 -8.57
N GLN A 27 0.52 4.38 -7.38
CA GLN A 27 1.76 4.55 -6.62
C GLN A 27 1.95 3.34 -5.70
N GLY A 28 3.12 2.71 -5.75
CA GLY A 28 3.46 1.53 -4.94
C GLY A 28 4.51 1.81 -3.86
N GLY A 29 4.93 0.76 -3.15
CA GLY A 29 6.07 0.83 -2.21
C GLY A 29 5.75 1.42 -0.84
N PHE A 30 4.49 1.66 -0.52
CA PHE A 30 4.08 2.13 0.80
C PHE A 30 4.04 0.95 1.79
N CYS A 31 4.67 1.15 2.95
CA CYS A 31 4.68 0.19 4.05
C CYS A 31 3.81 0.69 5.21
N GLY A 32 2.80 -0.08 5.60
CA GLY A 32 1.90 0.24 6.72
C GLY A 32 0.65 1.03 6.29
N ASP A 33 -0.01 1.69 7.24
CA ASP A 33 -1.24 2.44 7.00
C ASP A 33 -0.95 3.87 6.49
N PRO A 34 -1.28 4.20 5.23
CA PRO A 34 -1.01 5.51 4.65
C PRO A 34 -2.06 6.56 5.03
N ARG A 35 -3.15 6.19 5.70
CA ARG A 35 -4.26 7.09 6.01
C ARG A 35 -3.83 8.23 6.94
N GLY A 36 -4.27 9.43 6.62
CA GLY A 36 -3.90 10.66 7.32
C GLY A 36 -2.51 11.21 6.97
N GLN A 37 -1.77 10.56 6.07
CA GLN A 37 -0.45 10.99 5.65
C GLN A 37 -0.50 11.69 4.27
N LYS A 38 0.51 12.54 4.03
CA LYS A 38 0.71 13.26 2.77
C LYS A 38 1.82 12.60 1.96
N PHE A 39 1.58 12.44 0.67
CA PHE A 39 2.53 11.87 -0.28
C PHE A 39 2.67 12.76 -1.51
N THR A 40 3.79 12.61 -2.22
CA THR A 40 4.02 13.26 -3.51
C THR A 40 3.98 12.18 -4.58
N CYS A 41 3.16 12.37 -5.61
CA CYS A 41 3.11 11.43 -6.74
C CYS A 41 4.42 11.50 -7.54
N GLU A 42 5.04 10.34 -7.78
CA GLU A 42 6.29 10.22 -8.53
C GLU A 42 6.13 10.59 -10.01
N ASN A 43 4.92 10.45 -10.57
CA ASN A 43 4.64 10.76 -11.97
C ASN A 43 4.33 12.25 -12.18
N CYS A 44 3.29 12.78 -11.51
CA CYS A 44 2.85 14.17 -11.74
C CYS A 44 3.47 15.21 -10.78
N ASN A 45 4.29 14.79 -9.82
CA ASN A 45 4.95 15.63 -8.80
C ASN A 45 3.99 16.48 -7.95
N LYS A 46 2.70 16.13 -7.90
CA LYS A 46 1.70 16.79 -7.07
C LYS A 46 1.58 16.10 -5.72
N GLN A 47 1.37 16.89 -4.68
CA GLN A 47 1.13 16.39 -3.32
C GLN A 47 -0.34 16.06 -3.11
N PHE A 48 -0.62 14.93 -2.48
CA PHE A 48 -1.96 14.51 -2.09
C PHE A 48 -1.96 14.00 -0.65
N ASN A 49 -3.14 14.07 -0.02
CA ASN A 49 -3.35 13.57 1.34
C ASN A 49 -4.28 12.37 1.28
N VAL A 50 -3.90 11.27 1.92
CA VAL A 50 -4.79 10.11 2.08
C VAL A 50 -5.75 10.43 3.22
N HIS A 51 -7.05 10.36 2.97
CA HIS A 51 -8.03 10.63 4.02
C HIS A 51 -7.88 9.63 5.18
N LYS A 52 -8.05 10.09 6.41
CA LYS A 52 -7.93 9.25 7.62
C LYS A 52 -8.93 8.08 7.65
N GLU A 53 -10.06 8.26 6.97
CA GLU A 53 -11.16 7.29 6.83
C GLU A 53 -11.27 6.77 5.40
N ALA A 54 -10.18 6.82 4.61
CA ALA A 54 -10.19 6.23 3.28
C ALA A 54 -10.49 4.72 3.38
N ASP A 55 -11.37 4.23 2.52
CA ASP A 55 -11.65 2.81 2.37
C ASP A 55 -10.40 2.10 1.81
N CYS A 56 -10.14 0.89 2.30
CA CYS A 56 -9.07 0.03 1.80
C CYS A 56 -9.70 -1.20 1.16
N ASP A 57 -9.46 -1.37 -0.14
CA ASP A 57 -9.87 -2.56 -0.88
C ASP A 57 -8.73 -3.59 -0.89
N PHE A 58 -9.06 -4.87 -0.75
CA PHE A 58 -8.10 -5.97 -0.82
C PHE A 58 -8.16 -6.58 -2.22
N LEU A 59 -7.15 -6.28 -3.05
CA LEU A 59 -6.99 -6.85 -4.40
C LEU A 59 -6.54 -8.32 -4.36
#